data_AF-A0AAV9XNI8-F1
#
_entry.id   AF-A0AAV9XNI8-F1
#
_cell.length_a   1.000
_cell.length_b   1.000
_cell.length_c   1.000
_cell.angle_alpha   90.00
_cell.angle_beta   90.00
_cell.angle_gamma   90.00
#
_symmetry.space_group_name_H-M   'P 1'
#
loop_
_entity.id
_entity.type
_entity.pdbx_description
1 polymer ?
#
loop_
_entity_poly.entity_id
_entity_poly.type
_entity_poly.pdbx_seq_one_letter_code
_entity_poly.pdbx_strand_id
1 'polypeptide(L)'
;MKTTIAITLFAALAAATSVPINPVKCKGGKAAKCPINEFCIGENPRTGAAGVCVPTAYKEYCGGFTSIKCSFKFDKCIEDPRIVCPPNVADCGGSVCIPDIYAKEIGK
;
A
#
# COMPACT_ATOMS: atom_id res chain seq x y z
N MET A 1 -31.82 -3.22 -49.22
CA MET A 1 -31.93 -4.01 -47.98
C MET A 1 -30.85 -3.49 -47.03
N LYS A 2 -31.25 -2.77 -45.98
CA LYS A 2 -30.36 -2.12 -45.02
C LYS A 2 -30.24 -3.06 -43.81
N THR A 3 -29.09 -3.72 -43.66
CA THR A 3 -28.83 -4.55 -42.49
C THR A 3 -27.79 -3.85 -41.62
N THR A 4 -28.31 -3.13 -40.63
CA THR A 4 -27.57 -2.40 -39.61
C THR A 4 -26.78 -3.37 -38.74
N ILE A 5 -25.46 -3.25 -38.75
CA ILE A 5 -24.54 -4.00 -37.88
C ILE A 5 -24.54 -3.30 -36.51
N ALA A 6 -25.16 -3.92 -35.51
CA ALA A 6 -25.08 -3.47 -34.12
C ALA A 6 -23.77 -3.96 -33.50
N ILE A 7 -22.74 -3.11 -33.53
CA ILE A 7 -21.49 -3.34 -32.78
C ILE A 7 -21.73 -2.81 -31.37
N THR A 8 -22.10 -3.70 -30.45
CA THR A 8 -22.15 -3.42 -29.02
C THR A 8 -20.72 -3.30 -28.50
N LEU A 9 -20.19 -2.06 -28.48
CA LEU A 9 -18.99 -1.73 -27.74
C LEU A 9 -19.26 -1.92 -26.24
N PHE A 10 -18.76 -3.02 -25.68
CA PHE A 10 -18.53 -3.13 -24.24
C PHE A 10 -17.43 -2.13 -23.88
N ALA A 11 -17.83 -0.97 -23.37
CA ALA A 11 -16.93 -0.04 -22.72
C ALA A 11 -16.35 -0.72 -21.47
N ALA A 12 -15.10 -1.16 -21.56
CA ALA A 12 -14.33 -1.61 -20.41
C ALA A 12 -14.19 -0.43 -19.45
N LEU A 13 -14.90 -0.51 -18.32
CA LEU A 13 -14.73 0.43 -17.21
C LEU A 13 -13.38 0.13 -16.55
N ALA A 14 -12.32 0.74 -17.08
CA ALA A 14 -11.04 0.80 -16.40
C ALA A 14 -11.24 1.58 -15.09
N ALA A 15 -11.40 0.86 -13.99
CA ALA A 15 -11.24 1.41 -12.66
C ALA A 15 -9.76 1.76 -12.48
N ALA A 16 -9.34 2.88 -13.07
CA ALA A 16 -8.14 3.57 -12.67
C ALA A 16 -8.42 4.09 -11.27
N THR A 17 -8.18 3.27 -10.25
CA THR A 17 -8.09 3.74 -8.87
C THR A 17 -6.86 4.64 -8.83
N SER A 18 -7.09 5.93 -9.08
CA SER A 18 -6.06 6.95 -9.00
C SER A 18 -5.49 6.88 -7.60
N VAL A 19 -4.20 6.54 -7.53
CA VAL A 19 -3.49 6.59 -6.27
C VAL A 19 -3.56 8.04 -5.78
N PRO A 20 -4.08 8.31 -4.58
CA PRO A 20 -4.25 9.67 -4.09
C PRO A 20 -2.93 10.42 -4.16
N ILE A 21 -2.95 11.56 -4.85
CA ILE A 21 -1.80 12.44 -5.09
C ILE A 21 -1.25 12.98 -3.76
N ASN A 22 -2.08 12.97 -2.71
CA ASN A 22 -1.73 13.36 -1.34
C ASN A 22 -2.13 12.23 -0.39
N PRO A 23 -1.21 11.32 -0.04
CA PRO A 23 -1.55 10.23 0.83
C PRO A 23 -1.77 10.72 2.27
N VAL A 24 -2.77 10.14 2.95
CA VAL A 24 -3.17 10.58 4.29
C VAL A 24 -2.08 10.23 5.29
N LYS A 25 -1.61 11.21 6.06
CA LYS A 25 -0.62 10.94 7.12
C LYS A 25 -1.28 10.29 8.32
N CYS A 26 -0.57 9.38 8.97
CA CYS A 26 -0.99 8.74 10.21
C CYS A 26 0.06 8.88 11.31
N LYS A 27 -0.39 9.14 12.55
CA LYS A 27 0.47 9.35 13.71
C LYS A 27 -0.25 9.03 15.03
N GLY A 28 0.49 8.52 16.00
CA GLY A 28 0.19 8.65 17.43
C GLY A 28 -0.75 7.60 18.00
N GLY A 29 -0.74 6.37 17.48
CA GLY A 29 -1.39 5.20 18.09
C GLY A 29 -2.93 5.24 18.25
N LYS A 30 -3.59 6.39 18.17
CA LYS A 30 -5.06 6.56 18.34
C LYS A 30 -5.70 7.68 17.50
N ALA A 31 -4.95 8.62 16.91
CA ALA A 31 -5.53 9.83 16.31
C ALA A 31 -5.43 9.97 14.78
N ALA A 32 -4.94 8.95 14.07
CA ALA A 32 -5.13 8.86 12.62
C ALA A 32 -5.41 7.41 12.25
N LYS A 33 -6.67 6.99 12.46
CA LYS A 33 -7.14 5.76 11.82
C LYS A 33 -7.17 6.05 10.34
N CYS A 34 -6.35 5.33 9.60
CA CYS A 34 -6.50 5.29 8.16
C CYS A 34 -7.95 4.92 7.80
N PRO A 35 -8.45 5.40 6.66
CA PRO A 35 -9.72 4.97 6.10
C PRO A 35 -9.93 3.44 6.17
N ILE A 36 -11.19 3.03 6.11
CA ILE A 36 -11.52 1.61 6.02
C ILE A 36 -10.81 1.01 4.80
N ASN A 37 -10.15 -0.14 4.97
CA ASN A 37 -9.27 -0.81 3.98
C ASN A 37 -7.94 -0.09 3.71
N GLU A 38 -7.50 0.78 4.61
CA GLU A 38 -6.14 1.31 4.61
C GLU A 38 -5.44 0.95 5.91
N PHE A 39 -4.12 0.92 5.86
CA PHE A 39 -3.29 0.65 7.02
C PHE A 39 -2.14 1.66 7.09
N CYS A 40 -1.74 1.98 8.31
CA CYS A 40 -0.70 2.95 8.57
C CYS A 40 0.67 2.28 8.46
N ILE A 41 1.56 2.88 7.66
CA ILE A 41 2.93 2.40 7.41
C ILE A 41 3.94 3.47 7.78
N GLY A 42 5.06 3.07 8.37
CA GLY A 42 6.25 3.90 8.53
C GLY A 42 6.16 4.90 9.68
N GLU A 43 5.11 4.85 10.49
CA GLU A 43 5.10 5.60 11.74
C GLU A 43 6.10 4.96 12.69
N ASN A 44 6.95 5.78 13.28
CA ASN A 44 7.91 5.33 14.27
C ASN A 44 7.58 5.99 15.62
N PRO A 45 7.02 5.24 16.58
CA PRO A 45 6.66 5.80 17.88
C PRO A 45 7.88 6.20 18.73
N ARG A 46 9.08 5.69 18.42
CA ARG A 46 10.32 6.06 19.13
C ARG A 46 10.88 7.39 18.65
N THR A 47 10.79 7.67 17.35
CA THR A 47 11.30 8.93 16.77
C THR A 47 10.21 9.98 16.61
N GLY A 48 8.93 9.61 16.78
CA GLY A 48 7.78 10.48 16.54
C GLY A 48 7.50 10.76 15.06
N ALA A 49 8.16 10.02 14.15
CA ALA A 49 7.94 10.14 12.71
C ALA A 49 6.51 9.72 12.35
N ALA A 50 5.85 10.54 11.53
CA ALA A 50 4.54 10.20 10.99
C ALA A 50 4.67 9.13 9.90
N GLY A 51 3.71 8.21 9.91
CA GLY A 51 3.51 7.27 8.84
C GLY A 51 2.52 7.78 7.80
N VAL A 52 2.19 6.91 6.87
CA VAL A 52 1.28 7.18 5.76
C VAL A 52 0.25 6.04 5.65
N CYS A 53 -0.99 6.40 5.34
CA CYS A 53 -2.06 5.46 5.08
C CYS A 53 -1.96 4.92 3.66
N VAL A 54 -1.91 3.60 3.56
CA VAL A 54 -1.77 2.88 2.29
C VAL A 54 -2.92 1.88 2.17
N PRO A 55 -3.52 1.71 0.98
CA PRO A 55 -4.55 0.70 0.76
C PRO A 55 -4.06 -0.72 1.08
N THR A 56 -4.86 -1.51 1.79
CA THR A 56 -4.53 -2.89 2.16
C THR A 56 -4.34 -3.81 0.96
N ALA A 57 -4.83 -3.41 -0.22
CA ALA A 57 -4.56 -4.09 -1.49
C ALA A 57 -3.06 -4.16 -1.84
N TYR A 58 -2.25 -3.24 -1.31
CA TYR A 58 -0.80 -3.23 -1.48
C TYR A 58 -0.06 -4.00 -0.38
N LYS A 59 -0.76 -4.66 0.54
CA LYS A 59 -0.13 -5.34 1.68
C LYS A 59 0.55 -6.64 1.25
N GLU A 60 1.74 -6.51 0.69
CA GLU A 60 2.67 -7.59 0.36
C GLU A 60 3.85 -7.53 1.33
N TYR A 61 4.17 -8.63 2.02
CA TYR A 61 5.32 -8.67 2.93
C TYR A 61 6.64 -8.78 2.15
N CYS A 62 7.69 -8.15 2.67
CA CYS A 62 8.99 -8.12 2.03
C CYS A 62 10.12 -8.10 3.06
N GLY A 63 11.36 -8.22 2.59
CA GLY A 63 12.54 -8.28 3.44
C GLY A 63 12.67 -9.64 4.12
N GLY A 64 12.89 -9.62 5.44
CA GLY A 64 13.10 -10.84 6.21
C GLY A 64 14.45 -11.49 5.94
N PHE A 65 14.62 -12.73 6.40
CA PHE A 65 15.88 -13.46 6.28
C PHE A 65 16.21 -13.79 4.82
N THR A 66 15.20 -14.09 4.01
CA THR A 66 15.35 -14.40 2.59
C THR A 66 15.41 -13.18 1.67
N SER A 67 15.35 -11.95 2.21
CA SER A 67 15.41 -10.70 1.44
C SER A 67 14.37 -10.63 0.31
N ILE A 68 13.12 -10.95 0.64
CA ILE A 68 11.98 -10.95 -0.29
C ILE A 68 11.82 -9.56 -0.91
N LYS A 69 11.72 -9.51 -2.24
CA LYS A 69 11.49 -8.28 -3.00
C LYS A 69 10.00 -8.10 -3.28
N CYS A 70 9.60 -6.84 -3.44
CA CYS A 70 8.25 -6.50 -3.88
C CYS A 70 7.96 -7.00 -5.29
N SER A 71 6.74 -7.49 -5.51
CA SER A 71 6.29 -7.97 -6.82
C SER A 71 6.30 -6.85 -7.86
N PHE A 72 6.02 -5.61 -7.45
CA PHE A 72 6.08 -4.44 -8.33
C PHE A 72 7.44 -3.74 -8.27
N LYS A 73 8.01 -3.46 -9.44
CA LYS A 73 9.34 -2.86 -9.60
C LYS A 73 9.48 -1.47 -8.96
N PHE A 74 8.39 -0.72 -8.84
CA PHE A 74 8.38 0.63 -8.28
C PHE A 74 7.99 0.66 -6.80
N ASP A 75 7.75 -0.49 -6.19
CA ASP A 75 7.40 -0.53 -4.78
C ASP A 75 8.67 -0.51 -3.92
N LYS A 76 8.53 0.06 -2.73
CA LYS A 76 9.56 0.14 -1.71
C LYS A 76 9.17 -0.76 -0.56
N CYS A 77 10.12 -1.58 -0.13
CA CYS A 77 9.98 -2.36 1.09
C CYS A 77 10.23 -1.44 2.29
N ILE A 78 9.19 -1.19 3.08
CA ILE A 78 9.25 -0.31 4.24
C ILE A 78 9.10 -1.14 5.50
N GLU A 79 10.08 -0.99 6.39
CA GLU A 79 10.03 -1.54 7.73
C GLU A 79 9.11 -0.72 8.62
N ASP A 80 8.20 -1.38 9.33
CA ASP A 80 7.35 -0.75 10.32
C ASP A 80 7.28 -1.62 11.58
N PRO A 81 7.74 -1.11 12.74
CA PRO A 81 7.82 -1.88 13.98
C PRO A 81 6.46 -2.35 14.52
N ARG A 82 5.35 -1.89 13.94
CA ARG A 82 3.98 -2.28 14.30
C ARG A 82 3.47 -3.43 13.43
N ILE A 83 4.17 -3.77 12.35
CA ILE A 83 3.82 -4.92 11.51
C ILE A 83 4.13 -6.20 12.28
N VAL A 84 3.08 -6.80 12.82
CA VAL A 84 3.14 -8.12 13.42
C VAL A 84 3.03 -9.16 12.31
N CYS A 85 4.07 -9.97 12.16
CA CYS A 85 4.06 -11.04 11.19
C CYS A 85 3.00 -12.10 11.56
N PRO A 86 2.09 -12.43 10.64
CA PRO A 86 1.09 -13.45 10.90
C PRO A 86 1.75 -14.84 11.07
N PRO A 87 1.13 -15.74 11.83
CA PRO A 87 1.61 -17.12 11.94
C PRO A 87 1.63 -17.76 10.55
N ASN A 88 2.68 -18.54 10.27
CA ASN A 88 2.96 -19.22 8.99
C ASN A 88 3.47 -18.34 7.83
N VAL A 89 3.92 -17.11 8.10
CA VAL A 89 4.68 -16.32 7.12
C VAL A 89 6.14 -16.25 7.57
N ALA A 90 6.94 -17.22 7.10
CA ALA A 90 8.31 -17.48 7.57
C ALA A 90 9.28 -16.29 7.36
N ASP A 91 8.96 -15.37 6.44
CA ASP A 91 9.85 -14.29 6.03
C ASP A 91 9.11 -12.94 5.93
N CYS A 92 8.16 -12.67 6.83
CA CYS A 92 7.43 -11.40 6.76
C CYS A 92 8.30 -10.16 7.05
N GLY A 93 9.46 -10.33 7.72
CA GLY A 93 10.49 -9.29 7.81
C GLY A 93 10.07 -8.00 8.53
N GLY A 94 8.90 -7.96 9.19
CA GLY A 94 8.37 -6.74 9.80
C GLY A 94 8.18 -5.58 8.82
N SER A 95 8.11 -5.89 7.52
CA SER A 95 8.15 -4.91 6.45
C SER A 95 7.13 -5.25 5.37
N VAL A 96 6.65 -4.24 4.65
CA VAL A 96 5.77 -4.46 3.50
C VAL A 96 6.09 -3.52 2.35
N CYS A 97 5.70 -3.97 1.17
CA CYS A 97 5.79 -3.23 -0.05
C CYS A 97 4.72 -2.15 -0.09
N ILE A 98 5.13 -0.94 -0.42
CA ILE A 98 4.23 0.16 -0.74
C ILE A 98 4.71 0.86 -2.00
N PRO A 99 3.82 1.47 -2.78
CA PRO A 99 4.24 2.28 -3.92
C PRO A 99 5.18 3.42 -3.50
N ASP A 100 6.19 3.70 -4.32
CA ASP A 100 7.21 4.74 -4.05
C ASP A 100 6.62 6.13 -3.73
N ILE A 101 5.45 6.44 -4.29
CA ILE A 101 4.73 7.70 -4.00
C ILE A 101 4.26 7.82 -2.55
N TYR A 102 3.94 6.70 -1.89
CA TYR A 102 3.64 6.69 -0.45
C TYR A 102 4.93 6.69 0.38
N ALA A 103 5.94 5.92 -0.06
CA ALA A 103 7.21 5.80 0.65
C ALA A 103 7.92 7.15 0.84
N LYS A 104 7.83 8.03 -0.17
CA LYS A 104 8.39 9.38 -0.11
C LYS A 104 7.74 10.28 0.93
N GLU A 105 6.54 9.97 1.41
CA GLU A 105 5.80 10.79 2.37
C GLU A 105 6.03 10.36 3.82
N ILE A 106 6.69 9.23 4.06
CA ILE A 106 7.02 8.74 5.40
C ILE A 106 8.09 9.62 6.03
N GLY A 107 7.89 10.03 7.28
CA GLY A 107 8.86 10.82 8.05
C GLY A 107 8.96 12.30 7.68
N LYS A 108 8.18 12.78 6.70
CA LYS A 108 7.96 14.21 6.42
C LYS A 108 6.89 14.79 7.34
#